data_AF-A0A4P9ZD79-F1
#
_entry.id   AF-A0A4P9ZD79-F1
#
_cell.length_a   1.000
_cell.length_b   1.000
_cell.length_c   1.000
_cell.angle_alpha   90.00
_cell.angle_beta   90.00
_cell.angle_gamma   90.00
#
_symmetry.space_group_name_H-M   'P 1'
#
loop_
_entity.id
_entity.type
_entity.pdbx_description
1 polymer ?
#
loop_
_entity_poly.entity_id
_entity_poly.type
_entity_poly.pdbx_seq_one_letter_code
_entity_poly.pdbx_strand_id
1 'polypeptide(L)'
;MAPSKLDIKVKALQRLLREKTYYAKELDKQQKHLDSMKAGEGDEYEIKKQSELVAESKRMIPELEKKIETHKMELRKILDEYKGDENTELARRLI
;
A
#
# COMPACT_ATOMS: atom_id res chain seq x y z
N MET A 1 20.38 9.56 19.91
CA MET A 1 20.93 9.96 18.59
C MET A 1 19.77 10.23 17.65
N ALA A 2 19.93 11.18 16.73
CA ALA A 2 18.94 11.42 15.68
C ALA A 2 18.93 10.23 14.70
N PRO A 3 17.76 9.86 14.13
CA PRO A 3 17.68 8.76 13.15
C PRO A 3 18.48 9.10 11.89
N SER A 4 19.12 8.08 11.30
CA SER A 4 19.90 8.26 10.07
C SER A 4 18.98 8.54 8.86
N LYS A 5 19.55 9.05 7.77
CA LYS A 5 18.82 9.21 6.49
C LYS A 5 18.27 7.86 6.00
N LEU A 6 19.04 6.79 6.20
CA LEU A 6 18.63 5.42 5.86
C LEU A 6 17.43 4.99 6.71
N ASP A 7 17.49 5.15 8.03
CA ASP A 7 16.39 4.85 8.97
C ASP A 7 15.09 5.57 8.60
N ILE A 8 15.19 6.85 8.27
CA ILE A 8 14.03 7.68 7.91
C ILE A 8 13.36 7.13 6.66
N LYS A 9 14.14 6.80 5.62
CA LYS A 9 13.61 6.29 4.34
C LYS A 9 13.04 4.87 4.48
N VAL A 10 13.71 4.01 5.25
CA VAL A 10 13.21 2.69 5.61
C VAL A 10 11.85 2.78 6.32
N LYS A 11 11.75 3.60 7.37
CA LYS A 11 10.48 3.77 8.12
C LYS A 11 9.38 4.38 7.26
N ALA A 12 9.71 5.29 6.35
CA ALA A 12 8.76 5.85 5.39
C ALA A 12 8.20 4.75 4.46
N LEU A 13 9.06 3.92 3.88
CA LEU A 13 8.64 2.82 3.00
C LEU A 13 7.81 1.77 3.75
N GLN A 14 8.20 1.41 4.98
CA GLN A 14 7.41 0.50 5.83
C GLN A 14 5.99 1.02 6.09
N ARG A 15 5.83 2.33 6.34
CA ARG A 15 4.49 2.93 6.54
C ARG A 15 3.62 2.80 5.29
N LEU A 16 4.18 3.06 4.11
CA LEU A 16 3.44 2.93 2.84
C LEU A 16 3.05 1.48 2.53
N LEU A 17 3.92 0.52 2.82
CA LEU A 17 3.60 -0.91 2.65
C LEU A 17 2.49 -1.36 3.61
N ARG A 18 2.49 -0.85 4.86
CA ARG A 18 1.39 -1.08 5.80
C ARG A 18 0.10 -0.43 5.32
N GLU A 19 0.15 0.81 4.84
CA GLU A 19 -0.98 1.52 4.24
C GLU A 19 -1.59 0.71 3.09
N LYS A 20 -0.75 0.20 2.16
CA LYS A 20 -1.21 -0.67 1.06
C LYS A 20 -1.90 -1.93 1.57
N THR A 21 -1.37 -2.53 2.63
CA THR A 21 -1.97 -3.71 3.25
C THR A 21 -3.35 -3.41 3.85
N TYR A 22 -3.52 -2.26 4.50
CA TYR A 22 -4.82 -1.84 5.04
C TYR A 22 -5.84 -1.57 3.92
N TYR A 23 -5.45 -0.83 2.89
CA TYR A 23 -6.32 -0.59 1.73
C TYR A 23 -6.73 -1.88 1.04
N ALA A 24 -5.81 -2.84 0.84
CA ALA A 24 -6.12 -4.12 0.24
C ALA A 24 -7.13 -4.93 1.07
N LYS A 25 -7.00 -4.92 2.41
CA LYS A 25 -7.95 -5.59 3.32
C LYS A 25 -9.34 -4.97 3.29
N GLU A 26 -9.42 -3.63 3.33
CA GLU A 26 -10.71 -2.95 3.25
C GLU A 26 -11.39 -3.18 1.89
N LEU A 27 -10.62 -3.16 0.80
CA LEU A 27 -11.14 -3.45 -0.52
C LEU A 27 -11.66 -4.90 -0.62
N ASP A 28 -10.93 -5.88 -0.09
CA ASP A 28 -11.37 -7.27 -0.03
C ASP A 28 -12.68 -7.42 0.75
N LYS A 29 -12.81 -6.72 1.89
CA LYS A 29 -14.05 -6.70 2.68
C LYS A 29 -15.22 -6.11 1.90
N GLN A 30 -15.03 -4.98 1.23
CA GLN A 30 -16.07 -4.36 0.41
C GLN A 30 -16.46 -5.23 -0.79
N GLN A 31 -15.49 -5.90 -1.41
CA GLN A 31 -15.73 -6.82 -2.53
C GLN A 31 -16.54 -8.03 -2.07
N LYS A 32 -16.17 -8.67 -0.95
CA LYS A 32 -16.94 -9.78 -0.36
C LYS A 32 -18.36 -9.39 0.00
N HIS A 33 -18.56 -8.17 0.51
CA HIS A 33 -19.89 -7.66 0.79
C HIS A 33 -20.72 -7.50 -0.50
N LEU A 34 -20.13 -6.90 -1.55
CA LEU A 34 -20.77 -6.76 -2.86
C LEU A 34 -21.13 -8.12 -3.48
N ASP A 35 -20.21 -9.09 -3.40
CA ASP A 35 -20.43 -10.44 -3.93
C ASP A 35 -21.57 -11.15 -3.18
N SER A 36 -21.67 -10.94 -1.87
CA SER A 36 -22.77 -11.46 -1.05
C SER A 36 -24.11 -10.80 -1.40
N MET A 37 -24.12 -9.48 -1.68
CA MET A 37 -25.32 -8.76 -2.13
C MET A 37 -25.80 -9.27 -3.50
N LYS A 38 -24.88 -9.55 -4.43
CA LYS A 38 -25.19 -10.10 -5.76
C LYS A 38 -25.68 -11.54 -5.73
N ALA A 39 -25.27 -12.32 -4.72
CA ALA A 39 -25.70 -13.70 -4.54
C ALA A 39 -27.08 -13.81 -3.89
N GLY A 40 -27.50 -12.80 -3.12
CA GLY A 40 -28.89 -12.66 -2.70
C GLY A 40 -29.73 -12.01 -3.79
N GLU A 41 -31.05 -12.16 -3.75
CA GLU A 41 -32.01 -11.34 -4.51
C GLU A 41 -32.05 -9.91 -3.95
N GLY A 42 -30.88 -9.29 -3.77
CA GLY A 42 -30.70 -7.96 -3.24
C GLY A 42 -31.21 -6.90 -4.21
N ASP A 43 -31.55 -5.74 -3.66
CA ASP A 43 -32.00 -4.60 -4.44
C ASP A 43 -30.92 -4.14 -5.44
N GLU A 44 -31.29 -4.00 -6.72
CA GLU A 44 -30.35 -3.64 -7.80
C GLU A 44 -29.72 -2.26 -7.59
N TYR A 45 -30.46 -1.32 -7.02
CA TYR A 45 -29.97 0.02 -6.74
C TYR A 45 -28.92 0.00 -5.63
N GLU A 46 -29.14 -0.78 -4.57
CA GLU A 46 -28.14 -0.99 -3.51
C GLU A 46 -26.88 -1.68 -4.03
N ILE A 47 -27.01 -2.73 -4.86
CA ILE A 47 -25.87 -3.43 -5.49
C ILE A 47 -25.05 -2.45 -6.36
N LYS A 48 -25.73 -1.62 -7.16
CA LYS A 48 -25.07 -0.63 -8.01
C LYS A 48 -24.28 0.37 -7.17
N LYS A 49 -24.90 0.91 -6.12
CA LYS A 49 -24.25 1.86 -5.20
C LYS A 49 -23.01 1.25 -4.53
N GLN A 50 -23.13 0.01 -4.05
CA GLN A 50 -21.99 -0.69 -3.45
C GLN A 50 -20.88 -0.96 -4.47
N SER A 51 -21.23 -1.26 -5.73
CA SER A 51 -20.25 -1.43 -6.81
C SER A 51 -19.49 -0.13 -7.14
N GLU A 52 -20.17 1.01 -7.10
CA GLU A 52 -19.54 2.33 -7.31
C GLU A 52 -18.53 2.64 -6.19
N LEU A 53 -18.89 2.37 -4.93
CA LEU A 53 -17.98 2.54 -3.77
C LEU A 53 -16.73 1.66 -3.87
N VAL A 54 -16.90 0.39 -4.28
CA VAL A 54 -15.77 -0.53 -4.51
C VAL A 54 -14.87 0.00 -5.64
N ALA A 55 -15.46 0.49 -6.73
CA ALA A 55 -14.71 1.03 -7.85
C ALA A 55 -13.93 2.30 -7.47
N GLU A 56 -14.51 3.19 -6.66
CA GLU A 56 -13.85 4.37 -6.13
C GLU A 56 -12.66 3.99 -5.24
N SER A 57 -12.86 3.05 -4.31
CA SER A 57 -11.81 2.55 -3.42
C SER A 57 -10.64 1.92 -4.19
N LYS A 58 -10.92 1.22 -5.30
CA LYS A 58 -9.88 0.66 -6.20
C LYS A 58 -8.99 1.73 -6.84
N ARG A 59 -9.51 2.93 -7.09
CA ARG A 59 -8.75 4.00 -7.77
C ARG A 59 -7.58 4.54 -6.94
N MET A 60 -7.58 4.32 -5.62
CA MET A 60 -6.49 4.77 -4.75
C MET A 60 -5.23 3.88 -4.83
N ILE A 61 -5.38 2.60 -5.18
CA ILE A 61 -4.28 1.62 -5.17
C ILE A 61 -3.14 2.02 -6.13
N PRO A 62 -3.41 2.40 -7.40
CA PRO A 62 -2.34 2.75 -8.33
C PRO A 62 -1.48 3.94 -7.87
N GLU A 63 -2.08 4.93 -7.21
CA GLU A 63 -1.34 6.09 -6.69
C GLU A 63 -0.41 5.68 -5.55
N LEU A 64 -0.92 4.87 -4.62
CA LEU A 64 -0.13 4.35 -3.51
C LEU A 64 1.02 3.45 -4.00
N GLU A 65 0.79 2.63 -5.03
CA GLU A 65 1.82 1.81 -5.66
C GLU A 65 2.91 2.66 -6.32
N LYS A 66 2.54 3.70 -7.10
CA LYS A 66 3.51 4.65 -7.67
C LYS A 66 4.36 5.31 -6.59
N LYS A 67 3.74 5.68 -5.46
CA LYS A 67 4.44 6.28 -4.31
C LYS A 67 5.42 5.28 -3.66
N ILE A 68 4.99 4.02 -3.47
CA ILE A 68 5.86 2.94 -2.95
C ILE A 68 7.06 2.74 -3.86
N GLU A 69 6.85 2.63 -5.18
CA GLU A 69 7.94 2.42 -6.14
C GLU A 69 8.90 3.61 -6.18
N THR A 70 8.39 4.83 -6.08
CA THR A 70 9.23 6.03 -5.94
C THR A 70 10.13 5.94 -4.70
N HIS A 71 9.58 5.58 -3.54
CA HIS A 71 10.38 5.42 -2.33
C HIS A 71 11.37 4.25 -2.37
N LYS A 72 11.02 3.15 -3.06
CA LYS A 72 11.94 2.05 -3.30
C LYS A 72 13.13 2.48 -4.16
N MET A 73 12.89 3.23 -5.24
CA MET A 73 13.95 3.76 -6.08
C MET A 73 14.88 4.70 -5.31
N GLU A 74 14.31 5.58 -4.47
CA GLU A 74 15.10 6.45 -3.60
C GLU A 74 15.95 5.67 -2.59
N LEU A 75 15.36 4.66 -1.95
CA LEU A 75 16.07 3.81 -0.98
C LEU A 75 17.19 3.02 -1.66
N ARG A 76 16.96 2.51 -2.88
CA ARG A 76 17.98 1.83 -3.68
C ARG A 76 19.18 2.73 -3.97
N LYS A 77 18.94 3.96 -4.42
CA LYS A 77 20.02 4.95 -4.63
C LYS A 77 20.84 5.21 -3.37
N ILE A 78 20.17 5.33 -2.22
CA ILE A 78 20.86 5.51 -0.93
C ILE A 78 21.73 4.30 -0.61
N LEU A 79 21.24 3.08 -0.83
CA LEU A 79 21.98 1.85 -0.58
C LEU A 79 23.18 1.66 -1.53
N ASP A 80 23.06 2.09 -2.79
CA ASP A 80 24.13 2.00 -3.77
C ASP A 80 25.31 2.93 -3.40
N GLU A 81 25.01 4.09 -2.79
CA GLU A 81 26.02 5.06 -2.32
C GLU A 81 26.42 4.85 -0.85
N TYR A 82 25.84 3.87 -0.16
CA TYR A 82 26.00 3.69 1.28
C TYR A 82 27.40 3.16 1.65
N LYS A 83 28.13 3.91 2.46
CA LYS A 83 29.48 3.54 2.97
C LYS A 83 29.56 3.50 4.49
N GLY A 84 28.43 3.56 5.18
CA GLY A 84 28.37 3.47 6.64
C GLY A 84 28.43 2.03 7.13
N ASP A 85 28.38 1.86 8.45
CA ASP A 85 28.43 0.59 9.17
C ASP A 85 27.06 0.15 9.70
N GLU A 86 25.97 0.87 9.40
CA GLU A 86 24.62 0.47 9.80
C GLU A 86 24.20 -0.84 9.11
N ASN A 87 23.39 -1.63 9.81
CA ASN A 87 22.81 -2.84 9.23
C ASN A 87 21.79 -2.48 8.12
N THR A 88 22.14 -2.82 6.87
CA THR A 88 21.31 -2.54 5.68
C THR A 88 20.35 -3.69 5.30
N GLU A 89 20.33 -4.80 6.02
CA GLU A 89 19.58 -6.00 5.65
C GLU A 89 18.08 -5.72 5.49
N LEU A 90 17.49 -5.00 6.45
CA LEU A 90 16.08 -4.65 6.39
C LEU A 90 15.77 -3.71 5.23
N ALA A 91 16.65 -2.74 4.96
CA ALA A 91 16.49 -1.83 3.82
C ALA A 91 16.50 -2.60 2.49
N ARG A 92 17.39 -3.59 2.35
CA ARG A 92 17.48 -4.47 1.17
C ARG A 92 16.28 -5.39 1.00
N ARG A 93 15.65 -5.82 2.10
CA ARG A 93 14.42 -6.65 2.05
C ARG A 93 13.16 -5.87 1.62
N LEU A 94 13.17 -4.54 1.72
CA LEU A 94 12.01 -3.70 1.41
C LEU A 94 11.92 -3.31 -0.08
N ILE A 95 13.01 -3.47 -0.83
CA ILE A 95 13.13 -3.13 -2.25
C ILE A 95 13.22 -4.38 -3.11
#